data_AF-A0A8S0S7L2-F1
#
_entry.id   AF-A0A8S0S7L2-F1
#
_cell.length_a   1.000
_cell.length_b   1.000
_cell.length_c   1.000
_cell.angle_alpha   90.00
_cell.angle_beta   90.00
_cell.angle_gamma   90.00
#
_symmetry.space_group_name_H-M   'P 1'
#
loop_
_entity.id
_entity.type
_entity.pdbx_description
1 polymer ?
#
loop_
_entity_poly.entity_id
_entity_poly.type
_entity_poly.pdbx_seq_one_letter_code
_entity_poly.pdbx_strand_id
1 'polypeptide(L)'
;MDSPNVDDISLRHMLSLVEDNNSNDVLDMHLIDGFDDSSSKNACLAYKSNTKLDRYSYSLCAKIIETVRYRIEKFQIQIFHVLKQNTRWDLDGIALPFFSRLMVETSTMSNIPANFVRMSRCLDEVVRRIRVTTCYDDPNWESR
;
A
#
# COMPACT_ATOMS: atom_id res chain seq x y z
N MET A 1 -2.52 11.83 -0.87
CA MET A 1 -1.59 10.70 -1.05
C MET A 1 -2.13 9.65 -2.00
N ASP A 2 -3.05 10.02 -2.88
CA ASP A 2 -3.27 9.31 -4.14
C ASP A 2 -2.68 10.19 -5.25
N SER A 3 -1.39 10.04 -5.53
CA SER A 3 -1.04 10.20 -6.95
C SER A 3 -1.85 9.11 -7.64
N PRO A 4 -2.71 9.44 -8.62
CA PRO A 4 -3.46 8.44 -9.36
C PRO A 4 -2.52 7.46 -10.07
N ASN A 5 -1.21 7.67 -10.01
CA ASN A 5 -0.18 6.77 -10.44
C ASN A 5 0.63 6.29 -9.23
N VAL A 6 0.45 5.01 -8.86
CA VAL A 6 1.57 4.20 -8.38
C VAL A 6 2.59 4.27 -9.50
N ASP A 7 3.46 5.26 -9.40
CA ASP A 7 4.28 5.69 -10.51
C ASP A 7 5.26 4.56 -10.78
N ASP A 8 5.13 3.96 -11.97
CA ASP A 8 6.06 2.98 -12.51
C ASP A 8 7.52 3.45 -12.36
N ILE A 9 7.75 4.77 -12.44
CA ILE A 9 9.02 5.43 -12.13
C ILE A 9 9.57 5.05 -10.75
N SER A 10 8.73 5.05 -9.71
CA SER A 10 9.16 4.72 -8.34
C SER A 10 9.60 3.26 -8.24
N LEU A 11 8.82 2.34 -8.83
CA LEU A 11 9.18 0.92 -8.84
C LEU A 11 10.44 0.68 -9.66
N ARG A 12 10.59 1.36 -10.81
CA ARG A 12 11.80 1.28 -11.66
C ARG A 12 13.03 1.73 -10.91
N HIS A 13 12.91 2.86 -10.22
CA HIS A 13 14.01 3.39 -9.44
C HIS A 13 14.41 2.43 -8.30
N MET A 14 13.43 1.82 -7.61
CA MET A 14 13.71 0.83 -6.58
C MET A 14 14.41 -0.43 -7.11
N LEU A 15 14.09 -0.87 -8.33
CA LEU A 15 14.67 -2.07 -8.94
C LEU A 15 15.95 -1.80 -9.74
N SER A 16 16.26 -0.54 -10.04
CA SER A 16 17.42 -0.17 -10.88
C SER A 16 18.79 -0.66 -10.37
N LEU A 17 18.93 -0.89 -9.05
CA LEU A 17 20.16 -1.41 -8.44
C LEU A 17 20.17 -2.95 -8.32
N VAL A 18 19.05 -3.59 -8.62
CA VAL A 18 18.84 -5.05 -8.56
C VAL A 18 18.84 -5.65 -9.98
N GLU A 19 18.53 -4.85 -11.01
CA GLU A 19 18.61 -5.25 -12.41
C GLU A 19 20.06 -5.39 -12.89
N ASP A 20 20.64 -6.58 -12.72
CA ASP A 20 21.61 -7.05 -13.71
C ASP A 20 20.82 -7.34 -14.98
N ASN A 21 20.96 -6.50 -16.01
CA ASN A 21 20.18 -6.47 -17.27
C ASN A 21 20.05 -7.81 -18.06
N ASN A 22 20.58 -8.92 -17.55
CA ASN A 22 20.55 -10.26 -18.14
C ASN A 22 20.15 -11.37 -17.16
N SER A 23 19.81 -11.07 -15.89
CA SER A 23 19.43 -12.12 -14.95
C SER A 23 17.96 -12.49 -15.17
N ASN A 24 17.71 -13.78 -15.38
CA ASN A 24 16.36 -14.34 -15.53
C ASN A 24 15.72 -14.57 -14.14
N ASP A 25 16.12 -13.77 -13.17
CA ASP A 25 15.85 -13.97 -11.75
C ASP A 25 14.39 -13.61 -11.46
N VAL A 26 13.80 -14.37 -10.56
CA VAL A 26 12.42 -14.19 -10.13
C VAL A 26 12.44 -13.45 -8.81
N LEU A 27 11.79 -12.29 -8.77
CA LEU A 27 11.68 -11.44 -7.60
C LEU A 27 10.49 -11.90 -6.74
N ASP A 28 10.76 -12.20 -5.48
CA ASP A 28 9.71 -12.51 -4.52
C ASP A 28 8.94 -11.25 -4.12
N MET A 29 7.62 -11.29 -4.32
CA MET A 29 6.71 -10.19 -4.01
C MET A 29 5.80 -10.56 -2.83
N HIS A 30 5.78 -9.66 -1.85
CA HIS A 30 4.89 -9.74 -0.70
C HIS A 30 4.01 -8.48 -0.71
N LEU A 31 2.73 -8.64 -1.05
CA LEU A 31 1.75 -7.57 -0.95
C LEU A 31 0.91 -7.76 0.30
N ILE A 32 1.13 -6.89 1.28
CA ILE A 32 0.51 -6.90 2.59
C ILE A 32 0.03 -5.48 2.85
N ASP A 33 -1.14 -5.34 3.49
CA ASP A 33 -1.82 -4.07 3.84
C ASP A 33 -2.99 -3.71 2.91
N GLY A 34 -3.71 -2.64 3.24
CA GLY A 34 -5.03 -2.32 2.68
C GLY A 34 -6.11 -3.20 3.33
N PHE A 35 -7.32 -2.68 3.46
CA PHE A 35 -8.47 -3.41 4.01
C PHE A 35 -9.73 -3.00 3.25
N ASP A 36 -10.85 -3.70 3.45
CA ASP A 36 -12.12 -3.34 2.82
C ASP A 36 -12.68 -2.07 3.47
N ASP A 37 -12.25 -0.92 2.94
CA ASP A 37 -12.65 0.42 3.37
C ASP A 37 -14.02 0.86 2.86
N SER A 38 -14.70 0.02 2.07
CA SER A 38 -16.10 0.22 1.71
C SER A 38 -17.02 -0.01 2.92
N SER A 39 -17.81 1.01 3.27
CA SER A 39 -18.53 1.12 4.53
C SER A 39 -19.51 -0.02 4.86
N SER A 40 -19.40 -0.49 6.12
CA SER A 40 -20.30 -1.31 6.96
C SER A 40 -20.95 -2.58 6.38
N LYS A 41 -21.03 -3.63 7.22
CA LYS A 41 -21.84 -4.85 6.94
C LYS A 41 -23.31 -4.58 6.61
N ASN A 42 -23.83 -3.39 6.90
CA ASN A 42 -25.23 -2.99 6.70
C ASN A 42 -25.46 -2.29 5.34
N ALA A 43 -24.89 -2.85 4.27
CA ALA A 43 -25.08 -2.39 2.90
C ALA A 43 -26.55 -2.46 2.39
N CYS A 44 -27.51 -2.87 3.23
CA CYS A 44 -28.93 -2.83 2.92
C CYS A 44 -29.51 -1.39 2.94
N LEU A 45 -28.90 -0.43 3.64
CA LEU A 45 -29.39 0.97 3.72
C LEU A 45 -28.61 1.98 2.87
N ALA A 46 -27.46 1.60 2.31
CA ALA A 46 -26.57 2.52 1.60
C ALA A 46 -26.88 2.70 0.10
N TYR A 47 -28.07 2.32 -0.37
CA TYR A 47 -28.47 2.47 -1.78
C TYR A 47 -28.92 3.91 -2.15
N LYS A 48 -28.66 4.91 -1.30
CA LYS A 48 -29.22 6.26 -1.46
C LYS A 48 -28.24 7.44 -1.39
N SER A 49 -26.94 7.22 -1.26
CA SER A 49 -25.96 8.29 -1.52
C SER A 49 -24.98 7.85 -2.59
N ASN A 50 -25.05 8.50 -3.75
CA ASN A 50 -24.00 8.51 -4.79
C ASN A 50 -22.71 9.22 -4.30
N THR A 51 -22.40 9.12 -3.01
CA THR A 51 -21.10 9.48 -2.47
C THR A 51 -20.17 8.35 -2.86
N LYS A 52 -19.30 8.63 -3.83
CA LYS A 52 -18.16 7.79 -4.23
C LYS A 52 -17.59 7.14 -2.97
N LEU A 53 -17.90 5.87 -2.72
CA LEU A 53 -17.26 5.12 -1.66
C LEU A 53 -15.83 4.98 -2.13
N ASP A 54 -14.96 5.84 -1.64
CA ASP A 54 -13.58 5.85 -2.06
C ASP A 54 -12.92 4.58 -1.56
N ARG A 55 -12.89 3.57 -2.44
CA ARG A 55 -12.24 2.28 -2.24
C ARG A 55 -10.74 2.43 -2.42
N TYR A 56 -10.13 3.29 -1.62
CA TYR A 56 -8.71 3.65 -1.73
C TYR A 56 -7.81 2.40 -1.67
N SER A 57 -8.12 1.48 -0.76
CA SER A 57 -7.35 0.25 -0.59
C SER A 57 -7.44 -0.64 -1.82
N TYR A 58 -8.64 -0.81 -2.40
CA TYR A 58 -8.81 -1.62 -3.62
C TYR A 58 -8.13 -0.99 -4.82
N SER A 59 -8.36 0.32 -5.06
CA SER A 59 -7.79 1.02 -6.20
C SER A 59 -6.26 0.99 -6.15
N LEU A 60 -5.67 1.17 -4.98
CA LEU A 60 -4.22 1.09 -4.78
C LEU A 60 -3.69 -0.33 -5.01
N CYS A 61 -4.29 -1.35 -4.40
CA CYS A 61 -3.87 -2.74 -4.58
C CYS A 61 -3.95 -3.17 -6.05
N ALA A 62 -5.07 -2.87 -6.72
CA ALA A 62 -5.24 -3.18 -8.14
C ALA A 62 -4.19 -2.47 -8.99
N LYS A 63 -3.88 -1.20 -8.69
CA LYS A 63 -2.89 -0.43 -9.43
C LYS A 63 -1.47 -0.97 -9.24
N ILE A 64 -1.10 -1.39 -8.03
CA ILE A 64 0.20 -2.05 -7.77
C ILE A 64 0.31 -3.33 -8.62
N ILE A 65 -0.72 -4.17 -8.61
CA ILE A 65 -0.72 -5.41 -9.38
C ILE A 65 -0.67 -5.17 -10.89
N GLU A 66 -1.43 -4.21 -11.41
CA GLU A 66 -1.35 -3.82 -12.82
C GLU A 66 0.05 -3.28 -13.17
N THR A 67 0.62 -2.40 -12.35
CA THR A 67 1.99 -1.89 -12.58
C THR A 67 3.01 -3.03 -12.63
N VAL A 68 2.96 -3.95 -11.68
CA VAL A 68 3.87 -5.12 -11.63
C VAL A 68 3.66 -6.05 -12.82
N ARG A 69 2.41 -6.26 -13.27
CA ARG A 69 2.07 -7.15 -14.38
C ARG A 69 2.69 -6.73 -15.71
N TYR A 70 2.82 -5.42 -15.97
CA TYR A 70 3.38 -4.90 -17.23
C TYR A 70 4.90 -4.70 -17.21
N ARG A 71 5.58 -5.05 -16.12
CA ARG A 71 7.04 -5.00 -16.03
C ARG A 71 7.71 -6.14 -16.81
N ILE A 72 9.00 -5.95 -17.13
CA ILE A 72 9.81 -6.98 -17.79
C ILE A 72 10.36 -7.98 -16.78
N GLU A 73 10.58 -7.53 -15.55
CA GLU A 73 11.01 -8.35 -14.42
C GLU A 73 9.93 -9.38 -14.05
N LYS A 74 10.36 -10.55 -13.60
CA LYS A 74 9.45 -11.63 -13.18
C LYS A 74 9.19 -11.55 -11.70
N PHE A 75 7.93 -11.53 -11.31
CA PHE A 75 7.52 -11.49 -9.92
C PHE A 75 6.78 -12.77 -9.53
N GLN A 76 7.19 -13.38 -8.43
CA GLN A 76 6.47 -14.47 -7.78
C GLN A 76 5.80 -13.95 -6.51
N ILE A 77 4.47 -13.99 -6.48
CA ILE A 77 3.71 -13.55 -5.31
C ILE A 77 3.80 -14.66 -4.25
N GLN A 78 4.53 -14.39 -3.18
CA GLN A 78 4.67 -15.30 -2.03
C GLN A 78 3.59 -15.05 -0.99
N ILE A 79 3.31 -13.78 -0.69
CA ILE A 79 2.28 -13.37 0.26
C ILE A 79 1.36 -12.36 -0.40
N PHE A 80 0.07 -12.64 -0.34
CA PHE A 80 -1.00 -11.76 -0.82
C PHE A 80 -2.06 -11.60 0.26
N HIS A 81 -1.85 -10.65 1.17
CA HIS A 81 -2.68 -10.43 2.35
C HIS A 81 -3.18 -8.98 2.40
N VAL A 82 -4.11 -8.69 1.50
CA VAL A 82 -4.71 -7.37 1.28
C VAL A 82 -6.23 -7.43 1.43
N LEU A 83 -6.90 -6.28 1.50
CA LEU A 83 -8.37 -6.19 1.42
C LEU A 83 -9.08 -7.11 2.42
N LYS A 84 -10.04 -7.93 1.95
CA LYS A 84 -10.78 -8.89 2.77
C LYS A 84 -9.90 -9.76 3.66
N GLN A 85 -8.75 -10.23 3.17
CA GLN A 85 -7.82 -11.06 3.94
C GLN A 85 -7.23 -10.27 5.12
N ASN A 86 -7.01 -8.97 4.94
CA ASN A 86 -6.56 -8.09 5.99
C ASN A 86 -7.71 -7.35 6.71
N THR A 87 -8.98 -7.73 6.52
CA THR A 87 -10.11 -7.02 7.14
C THR A 87 -10.69 -7.77 8.32
N ARG A 88 -10.77 -7.10 9.46
CA ARG A 88 -11.60 -7.47 10.60
C ARG A 88 -12.71 -6.44 10.80
N TRP A 89 -13.76 -6.85 11.49
CA TRP A 89 -14.90 -6.00 11.82
C TRP A 89 -14.96 -5.87 13.34
N ASP A 90 -15.11 -4.64 13.82
CA ASP A 90 -15.39 -4.42 15.24
C ASP A 90 -16.88 -4.67 15.57
N LEU A 91 -17.24 -4.44 16.84
CA LEU A 91 -18.62 -4.63 17.32
C LEU A 91 -19.63 -3.68 16.67
N ASP A 92 -19.17 -2.53 16.20
CA ASP A 92 -19.98 -1.51 15.52
C ASP A 92 -20.10 -1.78 14.01
N GLY A 93 -19.44 -2.84 13.51
CA GLY A 93 -19.44 -3.18 12.10
C GLY A 93 -18.57 -2.24 11.26
N ILE A 94 -17.57 -1.61 11.87
CA ILE A 94 -16.54 -0.83 11.20
C ILE A 94 -15.42 -1.76 10.75
N ALA A 95 -15.01 -1.63 9.49
CA ALA A 95 -13.88 -2.37 8.95
C ALA A 95 -12.57 -1.79 9.49
N LEU A 96 -11.70 -2.66 9.97
CA LEU A 96 -10.37 -2.34 10.47
C LEU A 96 -9.37 -3.32 9.87
N PRO A 97 -8.11 -2.90 9.64
CA PRO A 97 -7.08 -3.84 9.23
C PRO A 97 -6.72 -4.82 10.37
N PHE A 98 -6.36 -6.05 10.03
CA PHE A 98 -5.70 -7.00 10.93
C PHE A 98 -4.26 -6.55 11.22
N PHE A 99 -3.51 -6.26 10.16
CA PHE A 99 -2.17 -5.72 10.21
C PHE A 99 -2.17 -4.31 9.63
N SER A 100 -1.66 -3.35 10.40
CA SER A 100 -1.49 -1.95 9.95
C SER A 100 -0.02 -1.55 9.83
N ARG A 101 0.89 -2.42 10.27
CA ARG A 101 2.32 -2.14 10.42
C ARG A 101 3.08 -3.46 10.35
N LEU A 102 4.15 -3.46 9.59
CA LEU A 102 4.99 -4.62 9.33
C LEU A 102 6.46 -4.21 9.45
N MET A 103 7.28 -5.13 9.97
CA MET A 103 8.74 -5.08 9.89
C MET A 103 9.20 -6.21 8.99
N VAL A 104 10.14 -5.91 8.10
CA VAL A 104 10.80 -6.91 7.27
C VAL A 104 12.24 -7.05 7.78
N GLU A 105 12.60 -8.24 8.24
CA GLU A 105 13.99 -8.55 8.57
C GLU A 105 14.72 -8.98 7.29
N THR A 106 15.61 -8.14 6.78
CA THR A 106 16.22 -8.33 5.45
C THR A 106 17.21 -9.48 5.39
N SER A 107 17.84 -9.85 6.51
CA SER A 107 18.77 -10.99 6.58
C SER A 107 18.07 -12.35 6.47
N THR A 108 16.84 -12.44 6.96
CA THR A 108 16.02 -13.68 6.96
C THR A 108 14.86 -13.62 5.97
N MET A 109 14.61 -12.45 5.38
CA MET A 109 13.45 -12.13 4.54
C MET A 109 12.11 -12.40 5.25
N SER A 110 12.08 -12.31 6.58
CA SER A 110 10.89 -12.60 7.38
C SER A 110 9.99 -11.37 7.55
N ASN A 111 8.67 -11.61 7.52
CA ASN A 111 7.64 -10.59 7.69
C ASN A 111 7.05 -10.69 9.10
N ILE A 112 7.25 -9.65 9.93
CA ILE A 112 6.87 -9.65 11.34
C ILE A 112 5.90 -8.51 11.62
N PRO A 113 4.68 -8.77 12.13
CA PRO A 113 3.79 -7.73 12.61
C PRO A 113 4.48 -6.88 13.68
N ALA A 114 4.51 -5.56 13.51
CA ALA A 114 5.27 -4.67 14.37
C ALA A 114 4.48 -3.43 14.77
N ASN A 115 4.87 -2.78 15.87
CA ASN A 115 4.28 -1.52 16.27
C ASN A 115 5.38 -0.49 16.58
N PHE A 116 5.49 0.53 15.72
CA PHE A 116 6.45 1.62 15.88
C PHE A 116 5.80 2.80 16.62
N VAL A 117 6.16 2.95 17.90
CA VAL A 117 5.78 4.12 18.70
C VAL A 117 6.41 5.39 18.14
N ARG A 118 5.75 6.54 18.34
CA ARG A 118 6.18 7.81 17.71
C ARG A 118 7.64 8.17 17.99
N MET A 119 8.12 7.88 19.20
CA MET A 119 9.50 8.16 19.62
C MET A 119 10.54 7.24 18.97
N SER A 120 10.12 6.08 18.42
CA SER A 120 11.00 5.13 17.75
C SER A 120 10.96 5.24 16.23
N ARG A 121 10.25 6.23 15.68
CA ARG A 121 10.23 6.49 14.24
C ARG A 121 11.51 7.20 13.81
N CYS A 122 11.75 7.21 12.51
CA CYS A 122 12.92 7.83 11.91
C CYS A 122 13.09 9.30 12.33
N LEU A 123 14.33 9.78 12.26
CA LEU A 123 14.67 11.20 12.43
C LEU A 123 13.80 12.07 11.50
N ASP A 124 13.55 13.31 11.90
CA ASP A 124 12.71 14.28 11.19
C ASP A 124 11.29 13.80 10.82
N GLU A 125 10.70 12.91 11.62
CA GLU A 125 9.34 12.39 11.40
C GLU A 125 8.32 13.50 11.13
N VAL A 126 8.41 14.60 11.89
CA VAL A 126 7.53 15.75 11.76
C VAL A 126 7.73 16.45 10.42
N VAL A 127 8.97 16.69 10.00
CA VAL A 127 9.29 17.36 8.73
C VAL A 127 8.82 16.51 7.55
N ARG A 128 9.11 15.21 7.58
CA ARG A 128 8.67 14.25 6.54
C ARG A 128 7.15 14.20 6.43
N ARG A 129 6.44 14.19 7.58
CA ARG A 129 4.98 14.21 7.60
C ARG A 129 4.43 15.51 7.03
N ILE A 130 4.93 16.67 7.47
CA ILE A 130 4.50 17.98 6.95
C ILE A 130 4.66 18.00 5.44
N ARG A 131 5.84 17.64 4.94
CA ARG A 131 6.11 17.60 3.49
C ARG A 131 5.06 16.75 2.74
N VAL A 132 4.78 15.54 3.23
CA VAL A 132 3.80 14.64 2.60
C VAL A 132 2.39 15.24 2.62
N THR A 133 1.99 15.86 3.74
CA THR A 133 0.66 16.47 3.87
C THR A 133 0.52 17.75 3.03
N THR A 134 1.53 18.62 3.01
CA THR A 134 1.48 19.87 2.23
C THR A 134 1.47 19.61 0.73
N CYS A 135 2.21 18.61 0.25
CA CYS A 135 2.19 18.22 -1.16
C CYS A 135 0.85 17.61 -1.59
N TYR A 136 0.05 17.08 -0.65
CA TYR A 136 -1.26 16.56 -0.98
C TYR A 136 -2.28 17.65 -1.29
N ASP A 137 -2.21 18.77 -0.55
CA ASP A 137 -3.15 19.87 -0.71
C ASP A 137 -2.72 20.88 -1.79
N ASP A 138 -1.51 20.73 -2.35
CA ASP A 138 -0.97 21.60 -3.41
C ASP A 138 -1.31 21.07 -4.82
N PRO A 139 -2.21 21.74 -5.56
CA PRO A 139 -2.61 21.31 -6.91
C PRO A 139 -1.51 21.49 -7.96
N ASN A 140 -0.45 22.26 -7.65
CA ASN A 140 0.67 22.50 -8.56
C ASN A 140 1.90 21.65 -8.22
N TRP A 141 1.79 20.73 -7.25
CA TRP A 141 2.90 19.86 -6.91
C TRP A 141 3.16 18.84 -8.01
N GLU A 142 4.14 19.13 -8.86
CA GLU A 142 4.74 18.15 -9.75
C GLU A 142 5.68 17.27 -8.91
N SER A 143 5.36 15.99 -8.74
CA SER A 143 6.17 14.98 -8.07
C SER A 143 7.45 14.66 -8.86
N ARG A 144 8.32 15.65 -9.06
CA ARG A 144 9.63 15.54 -9.70
C ARG A 144 10.70 15.08 -8.73
#